data_AF-A0ABD3PBJ6-F1
#
_entry.id   AF-A0ABD3PBJ6-F1
#
_cell.length_a   1.000
_cell.length_b   1.000
_cell.length_c   1.000
_cell.angle_alpha   90.00
_cell.angle_beta   90.00
_cell.angle_gamma   90.00
#
_symmetry.space_group_name_H-M   'P 1'
#
loop_
_entity.id
_entity.type
_entity.pdbx_description
1 polymer ?
#
loop_
_entity_poly.entity_id
_entity_poly.type
_entity_poly.pdbx_seq_one_letter_code
_entity_poly.pdbx_strand_id
1 'polypeptide(L)'
;MSSEDSHTTDASASEEARPLSSNNEESLDQRILQLVHQCPLNDSNQHVIRPAYLASQLGLSLDDATSELCGLMSAVGGGEDGASFVFEKVETPDASTMTMVFTFPSDFEARALSYRRKMNWYQRLVELSTVVVKAVKIFTAFGLIISLAVLMIAGICLLVAAVVAMARGGGQRGNQHQVLMHKLRMLLIQLRQILWLYAICGGGSQDDPFMREVAGDLALMLSCCVGNPMHMWFWMRMGGRRRRGGGLFGLSERRGWRMGNWRVDNTQSEGDDGVAMIRRGSWNNNQNNPQRSESSSSFSIQQQRGLLSVAVEFLFGPNESSNSAGFRQGLSAEELDKWKFRAAIIMSLSAAAEGRGVSLRELLPYTDNPPASENHAAALRETMKIITYFNGKPADNASSEATGGIDACFHFPEIMAEMETGIYDVSQKIMSLGSSDFAAPLNNETKRSITSLLYKHDEEDDANTSSGDIPHYLYEKPKFLTHLSRQQFVQCLFLGTLNFIGIISVQSSFMPGGVFDLSIAAAMAADANVSGATGSRRRRRYNSDMWIAFGSAIFLKLLKVLRFYANIFFLFPLIRLVILMINNYLIDRRNQRRLSYVTE
;
A
#
# COMPACT_ATOMS: atom_id res chain seq x y z
N MET A 1 91.12 4.75 29.39
CA MET A 1 90.72 5.31 30.69
C MET A 1 90.19 6.70 30.45
N SER A 2 89.18 7.10 31.22
CA SER A 2 88.30 8.28 31.12
C SER A 2 87.18 8.21 30.07
N SER A 3 86.00 8.03 30.66
CA SER A 3 84.62 7.99 30.21
C SER A 3 84.14 9.16 29.36
N GLU A 4 83.10 8.92 28.56
CA GLU A 4 81.90 9.77 28.57
C GLU A 4 80.69 9.02 28.01
N ASP A 5 79.69 8.88 28.87
CA ASP A 5 78.34 8.38 28.60
C ASP A 5 77.56 9.41 27.79
N SER A 6 76.80 8.98 26.78
CA SER A 6 75.64 9.74 26.30
C SER A 6 74.42 8.83 26.12
N HIS A 7 73.57 8.91 27.14
CA HIS A 7 72.16 8.53 27.10
C HIS A 7 71.44 9.33 26.01
N THR A 8 70.74 8.65 25.10
CA THR A 8 69.56 9.18 24.43
C THR A 8 68.42 8.21 24.65
N THR A 9 67.45 8.67 25.44
CA THR A 9 66.19 8.00 25.76
C THR A 9 65.24 8.12 24.58
N ASP A 10 64.80 6.98 24.07
CA ASP A 10 63.67 6.83 23.16
C ASP A 10 62.40 7.36 23.82
N ALA A 11 61.86 8.46 23.29
CA ALA A 11 60.49 8.89 23.50
C ALA A 11 59.73 8.67 22.19
N SER A 12 59.28 7.44 21.97
CA SER A 12 58.27 7.11 20.97
C SER A 12 56.96 7.76 21.40
N ALA A 13 56.71 8.97 20.89
CA ALA A 13 55.40 9.61 20.92
C ALA A 13 54.46 8.77 20.05
N SER A 14 53.73 7.87 20.69
CA SER A 14 52.46 7.36 20.20
C SER A 14 51.50 8.55 20.08
N GLU A 15 51.41 9.09 18.87
CA GLU A 15 50.37 10.02 18.46
C GLU A 15 49.05 9.25 18.38
N GLU A 16 48.50 8.97 19.56
CA GLU A 16 47.19 8.38 19.77
C GLU A 16 46.17 9.42 19.29
N ALA A 17 45.71 9.23 18.06
CA ALA A 17 44.64 9.99 17.44
C ALA A 17 43.45 10.06 18.40
N ARG A 18 43.29 11.22 19.05
CA ARG A 18 42.14 11.50 19.90
C ARG A 18 40.88 11.33 19.05
N PRO A 19 39.90 10.50 19.46
CA PRO A 19 38.61 10.50 18.82
C PRO A 19 38.02 11.91 19.00
N LEU A 20 37.90 12.63 17.88
CA LEU A 20 37.22 13.92 17.82
C LEU A 20 35.86 13.74 18.48
N SER A 21 35.63 14.51 19.54
CA SER A 21 34.41 14.51 20.33
C SER A 21 33.19 14.70 19.43
N SER A 22 32.30 13.71 19.44
CA SER A 22 31.07 13.55 18.66
C SER A 22 29.96 14.58 18.93
N ASN A 23 30.28 15.79 19.39
CA ASN A 23 29.28 16.72 19.92
C ASN A 23 28.86 17.84 18.98
N ASN A 24 29.45 17.97 17.79
CA ASN A 24 28.99 18.87 16.73
C ASN A 24 29.47 18.34 15.37
N GLU A 25 29.14 17.10 15.02
CA GLU A 25 29.25 16.71 13.61
C GLU A 25 28.16 17.45 12.84
N GLU A 26 28.48 18.66 12.39
CA GLU A 26 27.70 19.37 11.39
C GLU A 26 27.41 18.40 10.24
N SER A 27 26.13 18.30 9.87
CA SER A 27 25.71 17.38 8.81
C SER A 27 26.54 17.61 7.55
N LEU A 28 26.89 16.54 6.82
CA LEU A 28 27.69 16.61 5.60
C LEU A 28 27.16 17.70 4.63
N ASP A 29 25.84 17.81 4.48
CA ASP A 29 25.18 18.88 3.71
C ASP A 29 25.60 20.31 4.13
N GLN A 30 25.67 20.58 5.43
CA GLN A 30 26.05 21.90 5.96
C GLN A 30 27.51 22.21 5.65
N ARG A 31 28.39 21.21 5.75
CA ARG A 31 29.80 21.36 5.40
C ARG A 31 29.98 21.62 3.90
N ILE A 32 29.22 20.92 3.05
CA ILE A 32 29.21 21.19 1.60
C ILE A 32 28.76 22.62 1.33
N LEU A 33 27.64 23.07 1.93
CA LEU A 33 27.14 24.43 1.74
C LEU A 33 28.16 25.50 2.18
N GLN A 34 28.82 25.29 3.32
CA GLN A 34 29.89 26.18 3.80
C GLN A 34 31.08 26.22 2.85
N LEU A 35 31.52 25.07 2.33
CA LEU A 35 32.64 25.00 1.39
C LEU A 35 32.32 25.70 0.06
N VAL A 36 31.11 25.51 -0.48
CA VAL A 36 30.67 26.22 -1.69
C VAL A 36 30.60 27.72 -1.45
N HIS A 37 30.14 28.16 -0.27
CA HIS A 37 30.08 29.58 0.09
C HIS A 37 31.46 30.22 0.23
N GLN A 38 32.47 29.46 0.66
CA GLN A 38 33.85 29.91 0.77
C GLN A 38 34.57 30.02 -0.59
N CYS A 39 34.04 29.39 -1.65
CA CYS A 39 34.63 29.50 -2.98
C CYS A 39 34.49 30.92 -3.54
N PRO A 40 35.51 31.41 -4.26
CA PRO A 40 35.50 32.76 -4.83
C PRO A 40 34.35 32.93 -5.83
N LEU A 41 33.80 34.13 -5.86
CA LEU A 41 32.79 34.54 -6.84
C LEU A 41 33.48 34.81 -8.18
N ASN A 42 32.93 34.26 -9.25
CA ASN A 42 33.32 34.60 -10.62
C ASN A 42 32.79 36.01 -11.01
N ASP A 43 33.20 36.52 -12.17
CA ASP A 43 32.76 37.81 -12.73
C ASP A 43 31.23 37.94 -12.82
N SER A 44 30.53 36.81 -12.97
CA SER A 44 29.05 36.73 -12.97
C SER A 44 28.42 36.66 -11.57
N ASN A 45 29.17 36.90 -10.50
CA ASN A 45 28.71 36.80 -9.11
C ASN A 45 28.16 35.41 -8.74
N GLN A 46 28.80 34.36 -9.27
CA GLN A 46 28.47 32.95 -9.03
C GLN A 46 29.63 32.24 -8.33
N HIS A 47 29.33 31.38 -7.36
CA HIS A 47 30.32 30.55 -6.69
C HIS A 47 30.73 29.40 -7.61
N VAL A 48 32.03 29.23 -7.81
CA VAL A 48 32.58 28.18 -8.68
C VAL A 48 33.28 27.13 -7.81
N ILE A 49 32.84 25.87 -7.90
CA ILE A 49 33.44 24.77 -7.14
C ILE A 49 33.78 23.60 -8.06
N ARG A 50 34.97 23.02 -7.83
CA ARG A 50 35.43 21.80 -8.48
C ARG A 50 35.25 20.60 -7.53
N PRO A 51 34.77 19.44 -8.00
CA PRO A 51 34.63 18.23 -7.18
C PRO A 51 35.93 17.82 -6.48
N ALA A 52 37.08 18.01 -7.13
CA ALA A 52 38.38 17.70 -6.53
C ALA A 52 38.66 18.54 -5.27
N TYR A 53 38.26 19.81 -5.26
CA TYR A 53 38.37 20.66 -4.08
C TYR A 53 37.48 20.14 -2.95
N LEU A 54 36.21 19.85 -3.26
CA LEU A 54 35.27 19.30 -2.28
C LEU A 54 35.73 17.95 -1.70
N ALA A 55 36.19 17.05 -2.57
CA ALA A 55 36.75 15.74 -2.21
C ALA A 55 37.94 15.89 -1.26
N SER A 56 38.87 16.80 -1.57
CA SER A 56 40.05 17.05 -0.73
C SER A 56 39.72 17.60 0.66
N GLN A 57 38.69 18.44 0.77
CA GLN A 57 38.30 19.09 2.03
C GLN A 57 37.47 18.18 2.93
N LEU A 58 36.61 17.35 2.34
CA LEU A 58 35.70 16.46 3.08
C LEU A 58 36.25 15.04 3.25
N GLY A 59 37.35 14.70 2.58
CA GLY A 59 37.88 13.33 2.55
C GLY A 59 36.96 12.36 1.79
N LEU A 60 36.18 12.87 0.84
CA LEU A 60 35.28 12.08 -0.01
C LEU A 60 36.03 11.59 -1.25
N SER A 61 35.54 10.51 -1.87
CA SER A 61 36.00 10.16 -3.21
C SER A 61 35.58 11.25 -4.21
N LEU A 62 36.30 11.36 -5.33
CA LEU A 62 35.95 12.32 -6.38
C LEU A 62 34.55 12.05 -6.96
N ASP A 63 34.18 10.77 -7.06
CA ASP A 63 32.87 10.32 -7.55
C ASP A 63 31.77 10.71 -6.55
N ASP A 64 31.97 10.47 -5.25
CA ASP A 64 31.03 10.88 -4.19
C ASP A 64 30.86 12.40 -4.17
N ALA A 65 31.96 13.16 -4.20
CA ALA A 65 31.92 14.62 -4.22
C ALA A 65 31.17 15.16 -5.45
N THR A 66 31.31 14.50 -6.61
CA THR A 66 30.57 14.85 -7.82
C THR A 66 29.09 14.53 -7.65
N SER A 67 28.75 13.36 -7.08
CA SER A 67 27.35 12.98 -6.82
C SER A 67 26.65 13.97 -5.87
N GLU A 68 27.35 14.42 -4.83
CA GLU A 68 26.85 15.37 -3.84
C GLU A 68 26.63 16.77 -4.46
N LEU A 69 27.56 17.23 -5.30
CA LEU A 69 27.40 18.50 -6.04
C LEU A 69 26.25 18.44 -7.05
N CYS A 70 26.07 17.30 -7.72
CA CYS A 70 24.93 17.08 -8.60
C CYS A 70 23.60 17.05 -7.81
N GLY A 71 23.60 16.46 -6.61
CA GLY A 71 22.48 16.48 -5.69
C GLY A 71 22.13 17.90 -5.23
N LEU A 72 23.15 18.69 -4.86
CA LEU A 72 23.00 20.10 -4.51
C LEU A 72 22.46 20.91 -5.69
N MET A 73 22.97 20.70 -6.90
CA MET A 73 22.47 21.32 -8.12
C MET A 73 21.00 20.96 -8.38
N SER A 74 20.60 19.71 -8.16
CA SER A 74 19.20 19.28 -8.23
C SER A 74 18.31 19.97 -7.17
N ALA A 75 18.86 20.27 -5.99
CA ALA A 75 18.16 21.00 -4.92
C ALA A 75 18.01 22.50 -5.21
N VAL A 76 19.06 23.14 -5.75
CA VAL A 76 19.08 24.57 -6.11
C VAL A 76 18.22 24.85 -7.35
N GLY A 77 18.19 23.89 -8.28
CA GLY A 77 17.51 23.99 -9.58
C GLY A 77 18.42 24.56 -10.66
N GLY A 78 18.29 24.04 -11.88
CA GLY A 78 19.00 24.54 -13.07
C GLY A 78 18.29 25.72 -13.74
N GLY A 79 18.88 26.26 -14.80
CA GLY A 79 18.33 27.36 -15.61
C GLY A 79 19.24 28.60 -15.66
N GLU A 80 18.77 29.66 -16.31
CA GLU A 80 19.54 30.93 -16.49
C GLU A 80 19.95 31.55 -15.15
N ASP A 81 19.05 31.55 -14.18
CA ASP A 81 19.28 32.04 -12.81
C ASP A 81 19.63 30.91 -11.82
N GLY A 82 19.89 29.70 -12.32
CA GLY A 82 20.05 28.49 -11.54
C GLY A 82 21.50 28.08 -11.33
N ALA A 83 21.68 26.90 -10.75
CA ALA A 83 22.96 26.22 -10.78
C ALA A 83 23.22 25.65 -12.19
N SER A 84 24.45 25.75 -12.65
CA SER A 84 24.90 25.22 -13.94
C SER A 84 26.23 24.49 -13.76
N PHE A 85 26.65 23.78 -14.80
CA PHE A 85 27.96 23.15 -14.83
C PHE A 85 28.56 23.27 -16.23
N VAL A 86 29.89 23.29 -16.28
CA VAL A 86 30.68 23.29 -17.50
C VAL A 86 31.77 22.23 -17.36
N PHE A 87 32.08 21.53 -18.46
CA PHE A 87 33.24 20.65 -18.50
C PHE A 87 34.48 21.48 -18.81
N GLU A 88 35.43 21.48 -17.88
CA GLU A 88 36.73 22.11 -18.07
C GLU A 88 37.79 21.03 -18.24
N LYS A 89 38.56 21.13 -19.32
CA LYS A 89 39.70 20.25 -19.57
C LYS A 89 40.84 20.66 -18.63
N VAL A 90 41.13 19.82 -17.64
CA VAL A 90 42.26 20.05 -16.74
C VAL A 90 43.46 19.33 -17.33
N GLU A 91 44.43 20.09 -17.82
CA GLU A 91 45.71 19.57 -18.28
C GLU A 91 46.57 19.21 -17.07
N THR A 92 46.60 17.92 -16.72
CA THR A 92 47.66 17.39 -15.86
C THR A 92 48.85 16.98 -16.73
N PRO A 93 50.10 17.04 -16.22
CA PRO A 93 51.29 16.78 -17.03
C PRO A 93 51.29 15.42 -17.74
N ASP A 94 50.53 14.44 -17.23
CA ASP A 94 50.50 13.07 -17.75
C ASP A 94 49.20 12.74 -18.51
N ALA A 95 48.13 13.52 -18.34
CA ALA A 95 46.83 13.29 -18.98
C ALA A 95 45.95 14.54 -18.99
N SER A 96 45.14 14.70 -20.03
CA SER A 96 44.05 15.68 -19.99
C SER A 96 42.75 14.99 -19.59
N THR A 97 42.23 15.30 -18.40
CA THR A 97 40.95 14.78 -17.94
C THR A 97 39.90 15.88 -17.96
N MET A 98 38.69 15.55 -18.45
CA MET A 98 37.56 16.46 -18.33
C MET A 98 37.05 16.44 -16.89
N THR A 99 36.94 17.62 -16.28
CA THR A 99 36.38 17.77 -14.93
C THR A 99 35.13 18.64 -14.98
N MET A 100 34.13 18.26 -14.18
CA MET A 100 32.94 19.09 -14.01
C MET A 100 33.27 20.29 -13.12
N VAL A 101 32.93 21.48 -13.58
CA VAL A 101 33.02 22.71 -12.81
C VAL A 101 31.60 23.19 -12.57
N PHE A 102 31.20 23.25 -11.30
CA PHE A 102 29.85 23.65 -10.91
C PHE A 102 29.83 25.13 -10.57
N THR A 103 28.82 25.82 -11.09
CA THR A 103 28.56 27.24 -10.85
C THR A 103 27.23 27.40 -10.13
N PHE A 104 27.26 27.99 -8.94
CA PHE A 104 26.09 28.20 -8.08
C PHE A 104 25.78 29.70 -7.94
N PRO A 105 24.51 30.12 -8.01
CA PRO A 105 24.14 31.52 -7.81
C PRO A 105 24.39 31.93 -6.35
N SER A 106 24.56 33.23 -6.06
CA SER A 106 24.85 33.71 -4.69
C SER A 106 23.77 33.39 -3.65
N ASP A 107 22.54 33.11 -4.07
CA ASP A 107 21.41 32.71 -3.22
C ASP A 107 21.22 31.18 -3.10
N PHE A 108 22.19 30.38 -3.58
CA PHE A 108 22.09 28.91 -3.62
C PHE A 108 21.78 28.28 -2.26
N GLU A 109 22.38 28.79 -1.18
CA GLU A 109 22.19 28.25 0.17
C GLU A 109 20.72 28.37 0.62
N ALA A 110 20.12 29.54 0.41
CA ALA A 110 18.72 29.79 0.74
C ALA A 110 17.79 28.86 -0.05
N ARG A 111 18.10 28.61 -1.33
CA ARG A 111 17.35 27.68 -2.19
C ARG A 111 17.50 26.23 -1.73
N ALA A 112 18.73 25.78 -1.46
CA ALA A 112 19.01 24.42 -0.97
C ALA A 112 18.34 24.15 0.39
N LEU A 113 18.42 25.10 1.35
CA LEU A 113 17.76 24.98 2.64
C LEU A 113 16.23 25.03 2.53
N SER A 114 15.69 25.83 1.61
CA SER A 114 14.25 25.83 1.30
C SER A 114 13.80 24.48 0.75
N TYR A 115 14.58 23.91 -0.17
CA TYR A 115 14.33 22.58 -0.72
C TYR A 115 14.37 21.49 0.36
N ARG A 116 15.40 21.47 1.20
CA ARG A 116 15.52 20.53 2.32
C ARG A 116 14.37 20.65 3.29
N ARG A 117 13.94 21.86 3.66
CA ARG A 117 12.77 22.08 4.51
C ARG A 117 11.49 21.53 3.88
N LYS A 118 11.28 21.74 2.58
CA LYS A 118 10.14 21.18 1.84
C LYS A 118 10.17 19.65 1.82
N MET A 119 11.33 19.05 1.57
CA MET A 119 11.49 17.59 1.52
C MET A 119 11.30 16.95 2.90
N ASN A 120 11.89 17.51 3.95
CA ASN A 120 11.69 17.07 5.33
C ASN A 120 10.22 17.20 5.76
N TRP A 121 9.55 18.30 5.37
CA TRP A 121 8.13 18.49 5.66
C TRP A 121 7.26 17.49 4.91
N TYR A 122 7.55 17.24 3.63
CA TYR A 122 6.87 16.22 2.83
C TYR A 122 7.06 14.83 3.44
N GLN A 123 8.28 14.46 3.81
CA GLN A 123 8.56 13.17 4.46
C GLN A 123 7.79 13.02 5.78
N ARG A 124 7.80 14.05 6.64
CA ARG A 124 7.00 14.04 7.88
C ARG A 124 5.51 13.93 7.61
N LEU A 125 5.01 14.58 6.57
CA LEU A 125 3.60 14.44 6.16
C LEU A 125 3.30 13.03 5.65
N VAL A 126 4.19 12.43 4.88
CA VAL A 126 4.03 11.05 4.41
C VAL A 126 4.00 10.11 5.62
N GLU A 127 4.97 10.21 6.53
CA GLU A 127 5.02 9.43 7.76
C GLU A 127 3.73 9.61 8.59
N LEU A 128 3.31 10.85 8.84
CA LEU A 128 2.07 11.16 9.56
C LEU A 128 0.85 10.59 8.83
N SER A 129 0.79 10.72 7.51
CA SER A 129 -0.32 10.20 6.70
C SER A 129 -0.40 8.67 6.78
N THR A 130 0.73 7.96 6.84
CA THR A 130 0.73 6.50 6.99
C THR A 130 0.15 6.07 8.33
N VAL A 131 0.47 6.80 9.42
CA VAL A 131 -0.10 6.55 10.75
C VAL A 131 -1.60 6.85 10.76
N VAL A 132 -2.03 7.97 10.17
CA VAL A 132 -3.45 8.34 10.05
C VAL A 132 -4.22 7.29 9.24
N VAL A 133 -3.70 6.84 8.09
CA VAL A 133 -4.35 5.80 7.28
C VAL A 133 -4.46 4.50 8.05
N LYS A 134 -3.43 4.09 8.80
CA LYS A 134 -3.49 2.91 9.69
C LYS A 134 -4.57 3.06 10.76
N ALA A 135 -4.65 4.22 11.42
CA ALA A 135 -5.69 4.48 12.41
C ALA A 135 -7.09 4.44 11.79
N VAL A 136 -7.29 5.09 10.65
CA VAL A 136 -8.57 5.09 9.92
C VAL A 136 -8.95 3.67 9.47
N LYS A 137 -8.00 2.85 9.03
CA LYS A 137 -8.21 1.41 8.74
C LYS A 137 -8.78 0.67 9.94
N ILE A 138 -8.20 0.86 11.12
CA ILE A 138 -8.65 0.21 12.36
C ILE A 138 -10.05 0.71 12.75
N PHE A 139 -10.28 2.01 12.76
CA PHE A 139 -11.58 2.60 13.15
C PHE A 139 -12.71 2.21 12.20
N THR A 140 -12.47 2.20 10.89
CA THR A 140 -13.48 1.79 9.91
C THR A 140 -13.79 0.30 9.99
N ALA A 141 -12.78 -0.56 10.15
CA ALA A 141 -13.00 -1.99 10.32
C ALA A 141 -13.85 -2.27 11.57
N PHE A 142 -13.53 -1.61 12.68
CA PHE A 142 -14.30 -1.73 13.92
C PHE A 142 -15.74 -1.21 13.76
N GLY A 143 -15.92 -0.05 13.13
CA GLY A 143 -17.23 0.52 12.82
C GLY A 143 -18.08 -0.41 11.94
N LEU A 144 -17.48 -1.04 10.93
CA LEU A 144 -18.14 -2.00 10.06
C LEU A 144 -18.59 -3.23 10.85
N ILE A 145 -17.71 -3.82 11.68
CA ILE A 145 -18.05 -4.99 12.51
C ILE A 145 -19.22 -4.67 13.45
N ILE A 146 -19.19 -3.53 14.13
CA ILE A 146 -20.29 -3.10 15.00
C ILE A 146 -21.57 -2.91 14.21
N SER A 147 -21.51 -2.28 13.04
CA SER A 147 -22.70 -2.06 12.21
C SER A 147 -23.36 -3.36 11.77
N LEU A 148 -22.55 -4.33 11.36
CA LEU A 148 -23.04 -5.64 10.94
C LEU A 148 -23.61 -6.41 12.14
N ALA A 149 -22.99 -6.34 13.31
CA ALA A 149 -23.51 -6.96 14.53
C ALA A 149 -24.87 -6.37 14.95
N VAL A 150 -25.02 -5.03 14.90
CA VAL A 150 -26.29 -4.36 15.23
C VAL A 150 -27.39 -4.75 14.24
N LEU A 151 -27.08 -4.80 12.94
CA LEU A 151 -28.04 -5.26 11.93
C LEU A 151 -28.43 -6.73 12.11
N MET A 152 -27.47 -7.61 12.46
CA MET A 152 -27.76 -9.00 12.77
C MET A 152 -28.71 -9.13 13.96
N ILE A 153 -28.45 -8.42 15.06
CA ILE A 153 -29.32 -8.42 16.23
C ILE A 153 -30.71 -7.88 15.86
N ALA A 154 -30.79 -6.78 15.14
CA ALA A 154 -32.06 -6.20 14.69
C ALA A 154 -32.84 -7.18 13.78
N GLY A 155 -32.15 -7.86 12.86
CA GLY A 155 -32.73 -8.88 11.99
C GLY A 155 -33.28 -10.07 12.77
N ILE A 156 -32.53 -10.57 13.78
CA ILE A 156 -32.99 -11.63 14.67
C ILE A 156 -34.22 -11.17 15.47
N CYS A 157 -34.21 -9.97 16.03
CA CYS A 157 -35.34 -9.40 16.77
C CYS A 157 -36.59 -9.28 15.88
N LEU A 158 -36.43 -8.81 14.64
CA LEU A 158 -37.53 -8.70 13.66
C LEU A 158 -38.07 -10.10 13.31
N LEU A 159 -37.20 -11.07 13.08
CA LEU A 159 -37.59 -12.45 12.81
C LEU A 159 -38.39 -13.03 13.98
N VAL A 160 -37.92 -12.86 15.22
CA VAL A 160 -38.64 -13.31 16.43
C VAL A 160 -39.98 -12.58 16.55
N ALA A 161 -40.03 -11.27 16.34
CA ALA A 161 -41.26 -10.49 16.37
C ALA A 161 -42.27 -10.95 15.31
N ALA A 162 -41.81 -11.24 14.08
CA ALA A 162 -42.63 -11.80 13.02
C ALA A 162 -43.17 -13.18 13.40
N VAL A 163 -42.35 -14.06 13.98
CA VAL A 163 -42.80 -15.37 14.48
C VAL A 163 -43.85 -15.21 15.58
N VAL A 164 -43.66 -14.30 16.53
CA VAL A 164 -44.63 -14.03 17.61
C VAL A 164 -45.92 -13.41 17.07
N ALA A 165 -45.84 -12.47 16.11
CA ALA A 165 -46.99 -11.87 15.48
C ALA A 165 -47.81 -12.90 14.70
N MET A 166 -47.13 -13.77 13.94
CA MET A 166 -47.75 -14.91 13.28
C MET A 166 -48.38 -15.88 14.30
N ALA A 167 -47.74 -16.13 15.46
CA ALA A 167 -48.29 -17.00 16.49
C ALA A 167 -49.49 -16.39 17.25
N ARG A 168 -49.49 -15.06 17.49
CA ARG A 168 -50.54 -14.35 18.23
C ARG A 168 -51.72 -13.88 17.37
N GLY A 169 -51.53 -13.71 16.07
CA GLY A 169 -52.60 -13.35 15.12
C GLY A 169 -53.73 -14.39 14.98
N GLY A 170 -53.64 -15.55 15.66
CA GLY A 170 -54.63 -16.63 15.61
C GLY A 170 -55.93 -16.42 16.41
N GLY A 171 -56.21 -15.20 16.91
CA GLY A 171 -57.28 -14.96 17.87
C GLY A 171 -58.69 -14.71 17.30
N GLN A 172 -58.85 -14.17 16.08
CA GLN A 172 -60.20 -13.77 15.63
C GLN A 172 -60.31 -13.65 14.10
N ARG A 173 -61.11 -14.55 13.51
CA ARG A 173 -61.64 -14.60 12.11
C ARG A 173 -60.84 -15.39 11.05
N GLY A 174 -61.34 -16.61 10.76
CA GLY A 174 -61.45 -17.16 9.40
C GLY A 174 -60.47 -18.27 9.00
N ASN A 175 -61.01 -19.43 8.57
CA ASN A 175 -60.33 -20.66 8.09
C ASN A 175 -59.16 -20.48 7.09
N GLN A 176 -58.98 -19.32 6.45
CA GLN A 176 -57.87 -19.08 5.52
C GLN A 176 -56.49 -19.00 6.20
N HIS A 177 -56.42 -18.63 7.49
CA HIS A 177 -55.13 -18.42 8.14
C HIS A 177 -54.43 -19.72 8.58
N GLN A 178 -55.19 -20.77 8.90
CA GLN A 178 -54.62 -22.10 9.14
C GLN A 178 -53.89 -22.63 7.90
N VAL A 179 -54.40 -22.32 6.71
CA VAL A 179 -53.76 -22.71 5.45
C VAL A 179 -52.42 -22.01 5.26
N LEU A 180 -52.32 -20.72 5.62
CA LEU A 180 -51.08 -19.94 5.47
C LEU A 180 -50.02 -20.35 6.51
N MET A 181 -50.42 -20.54 7.76
CA MET A 181 -49.53 -21.08 8.80
C MET A 181 -49.05 -22.49 8.47
N HIS A 182 -49.93 -23.35 7.95
CA HIS A 182 -49.55 -24.68 7.49
C HIS A 182 -48.58 -24.61 6.32
N LYS A 183 -48.81 -23.73 5.33
CA LYS A 183 -47.89 -23.50 4.22
C LYS A 183 -46.52 -22.97 4.68
N LEU A 184 -46.48 -22.02 5.61
CA LEU A 184 -45.23 -21.45 6.12
C LEU A 184 -44.46 -22.49 6.95
N ARG A 185 -45.16 -23.29 7.77
CA ARG A 185 -44.56 -24.43 8.48
C ARG A 185 -44.02 -25.47 7.52
N MET A 186 -44.74 -25.78 6.44
CA MET A 186 -44.30 -26.70 5.39
C MET A 186 -43.08 -26.16 4.65
N LEU A 187 -43.04 -24.85 4.33
CA LEU A 187 -41.88 -24.20 3.71
C LEU A 187 -40.65 -24.20 4.62
N LEU A 188 -40.81 -23.94 5.93
CA LEU A 188 -39.70 -24.03 6.88
C LEU A 188 -39.19 -25.47 7.06
N ILE A 189 -40.09 -26.45 7.01
CA ILE A 189 -39.73 -27.87 7.03
C ILE A 189 -38.98 -28.25 5.75
N GLN A 190 -39.42 -27.77 4.58
CA GLN A 190 -38.74 -27.98 3.30
C GLN A 190 -37.38 -27.29 3.25
N LEU A 191 -37.28 -26.03 3.67
CA LEU A 191 -36.03 -25.27 3.75
C LEU A 191 -35.02 -25.98 4.67
N ARG A 192 -35.48 -26.47 5.83
CA ARG A 192 -34.66 -27.30 6.72
C ARG A 192 -34.15 -28.57 6.03
N GLN A 193 -35.00 -29.26 5.28
CA GLN A 193 -34.61 -30.48 4.55
C GLN A 193 -33.59 -30.17 3.45
N ILE A 194 -33.76 -29.06 2.72
CA ILE A 194 -32.84 -28.61 1.67
C ILE A 194 -31.49 -28.21 2.27
N LEU A 195 -31.47 -27.41 3.33
CA LEU A 195 -30.24 -27.02 4.04
C LEU A 195 -29.50 -28.22 4.62
N TRP A 196 -30.24 -29.23 5.13
CA TRP A 196 -29.65 -30.46 5.62
C TRP A 196 -29.10 -31.35 4.51
N LEU A 197 -29.81 -31.46 3.39
CA LEU A 197 -29.32 -32.16 2.18
C LEU A 197 -28.06 -31.48 1.66
N TYR A 198 -28.02 -30.15 1.63
CA TYR A 198 -26.83 -29.38 1.28
C TYR A 198 -25.70 -29.59 2.30
N ALA A 199 -25.97 -29.61 3.60
CA ALA A 199 -24.94 -29.88 4.61
C ALA A 199 -24.33 -31.29 4.49
N ILE A 200 -25.07 -32.28 3.97
CA ILE A 200 -24.58 -33.65 3.81
C ILE A 200 -23.94 -33.86 2.44
N CYS A 201 -24.60 -33.41 1.38
CA CYS A 201 -24.29 -33.73 -0.01
C CYS A 201 -23.70 -32.55 -0.79
N GLY A 202 -23.87 -31.31 -0.32
CA GLY A 202 -23.42 -30.06 -0.97
C GLY A 202 -21.94 -29.78 -0.81
N GLY A 203 -21.11 -30.78 -1.07
CA GLY A 203 -19.66 -30.66 -1.11
C GLY A 203 -19.13 -31.42 -2.30
N GLY A 204 -19.30 -30.86 -3.50
CA GLY A 204 -18.45 -31.24 -4.62
C GLY A 204 -17.00 -30.88 -4.29
N SER A 205 -16.03 -31.42 -5.03
CA SER A 205 -14.58 -31.25 -4.80
C SER A 205 -14.07 -29.80 -4.85
N GLN A 206 -14.94 -28.81 -5.10
CA GLN A 206 -14.64 -27.38 -5.18
C GLN A 206 -15.56 -26.48 -4.32
N ASP A 207 -16.53 -27.02 -3.57
CA ASP A 207 -17.48 -26.18 -2.83
C ASP A 207 -16.98 -25.77 -1.43
N ASP A 208 -17.31 -24.54 -1.03
CA ASP A 208 -16.88 -23.90 0.22
C ASP A 208 -17.32 -24.70 1.48
N PRO A 209 -16.37 -25.25 2.27
CA PRO A 209 -16.69 -26.00 3.49
C PRO A 209 -17.43 -25.16 4.53
N PHE A 210 -17.26 -23.84 4.48
CA PHE A 210 -17.96 -22.88 5.33
C PHE A 210 -19.48 -22.88 5.08
N MET A 211 -19.92 -22.84 3.82
CA MET A 211 -21.35 -22.84 3.49
C MET A 211 -22.02 -24.14 3.92
N ARG A 212 -21.30 -25.25 3.88
CA ARG A 212 -21.75 -26.55 4.38
C ARG A 212 -21.93 -26.55 5.90
N GLU A 213 -21.03 -25.90 6.63
CA GLU A 213 -21.10 -25.77 8.08
C GLU A 213 -22.29 -24.87 8.49
N VAL A 214 -22.39 -23.69 7.89
CA VAL A 214 -23.47 -22.71 8.10
C VAL A 214 -24.84 -23.30 7.75
N ALA A 215 -24.96 -24.01 6.62
CA ALA A 215 -26.21 -24.67 6.25
C ALA A 215 -26.62 -25.73 7.28
N GLY A 216 -25.66 -26.47 7.83
CA GLY A 216 -25.93 -27.45 8.89
C GLY A 216 -26.35 -26.80 10.21
N ASP A 217 -25.76 -25.67 10.56
CA ASP A 217 -26.10 -24.93 11.80
C ASP A 217 -27.46 -24.24 11.69
N LEU A 218 -27.78 -23.65 10.52
CA LEU A 218 -29.11 -23.14 10.22
C LEU A 218 -30.16 -24.24 10.21
N ALA A 219 -29.86 -25.41 9.63
CA ALA A 219 -30.77 -26.56 9.66
C ALA A 219 -31.03 -27.03 11.09
N LEU A 220 -30.03 -26.99 11.98
CA LEU A 220 -30.17 -27.32 13.40
C LEU A 220 -31.01 -26.27 14.15
N MET A 221 -30.73 -24.98 13.98
CA MET A 221 -31.53 -23.89 14.54
C MET A 221 -33.00 -23.99 14.12
N LEU A 222 -33.27 -24.16 12.81
CA LEU A 222 -34.63 -24.33 12.29
C LEU A 222 -35.31 -25.57 12.88
N SER A 223 -34.55 -26.62 13.18
CA SER A 223 -35.07 -27.82 13.81
C SER A 223 -35.44 -27.63 15.29
N CYS A 224 -34.77 -26.70 16.00
CA CYS A 224 -35.14 -26.29 17.35
C CYS A 224 -36.38 -25.38 17.36
N CYS A 225 -36.52 -24.49 16.37
CA CYS A 225 -37.59 -23.50 16.33
C CYS A 225 -38.91 -24.04 15.75
N VAL A 226 -38.87 -25.00 14.81
CA VAL A 226 -40.04 -25.46 14.04
C VAL A 226 -40.32 -26.95 14.21
N GLY A 227 -39.34 -27.72 14.69
CA GLY A 227 -39.44 -29.16 14.92
C GLY A 227 -39.74 -29.52 16.38
N ASN A 228 -40.13 -30.78 16.61
CA ASN A 228 -40.20 -31.33 17.97
C ASN A 228 -38.77 -31.72 18.40
N PRO A 229 -38.11 -30.99 19.33
CA PRO A 229 -36.74 -31.29 19.77
C PRO A 229 -36.63 -32.65 20.48
N MET A 230 -37.78 -33.25 20.86
CA MET A 230 -37.86 -34.60 21.42
C MET A 230 -37.81 -35.71 20.36
N HIS A 231 -37.80 -35.38 19.06
CA HIS A 231 -37.78 -36.39 18.02
C HIS A 231 -36.40 -37.08 17.99
N MET A 232 -36.36 -38.40 18.18
CA MET A 232 -35.14 -39.21 18.30
C MET A 232 -34.12 -38.97 17.17
N TRP A 233 -34.59 -38.71 15.95
CA TRP A 233 -33.74 -38.40 14.80
C TRP A 233 -32.96 -37.07 14.92
N PHE A 234 -33.42 -36.11 15.71
CA PHE A 234 -32.68 -34.88 16.01
C PHE A 234 -31.41 -35.18 16.81
N TRP A 235 -31.53 -35.99 17.86
CA TRP A 235 -30.41 -36.41 18.70
C TRP A 235 -29.46 -37.37 17.97
N MET A 236 -29.97 -38.27 17.12
CA MET A 236 -29.13 -39.07 16.22
C MET A 236 -28.33 -38.21 15.23
N ARG A 237 -28.90 -37.12 14.70
CA ARG A 237 -28.19 -36.18 13.81
C ARG A 237 -27.13 -35.35 14.55
N MET A 238 -27.43 -34.86 15.75
CA MET A 238 -26.46 -34.18 16.64
C MET A 238 -25.32 -35.12 17.06
N GLY A 239 -25.63 -36.37 17.38
CA GLY A 239 -24.65 -37.40 17.75
C GLY A 239 -23.78 -37.87 16.58
N GLY A 240 -24.32 -37.92 15.37
CA GLY A 240 -23.60 -38.29 14.15
C GLY A 240 -22.49 -37.29 13.76
N ARG A 241 -22.71 -35.98 14.00
CA ARG A 241 -21.70 -34.93 13.79
C ARG A 241 -20.51 -35.07 14.75
N ARG A 242 -20.76 -35.33 16.05
CA ARG A 242 -19.67 -35.57 17.04
C ARG A 242 -18.88 -36.83 16.74
N ARG A 243 -19.51 -37.88 16.20
CA ARG A 243 -18.82 -39.13 15.85
C ARG A 243 -18.03 -39.06 14.54
N ARG A 244 -18.44 -38.22 13.57
CA ARG A 244 -17.66 -38.00 12.33
C ARG A 244 -16.55 -36.96 12.47
N GLY A 245 -16.69 -35.96 13.35
CA GLY A 245 -15.62 -35.01 13.65
C GLY A 245 -14.52 -35.54 14.58
N GLY A 246 -14.82 -36.55 15.41
CA GLY A 246 -13.84 -37.19 16.31
C GLY A 246 -13.30 -38.55 15.83
N GLY A 247 -13.74 -39.05 14.67
CA GLY A 247 -13.49 -40.42 14.22
C GLY A 247 -12.46 -40.60 13.10
N LEU A 248 -11.87 -39.50 12.59
CA LEU A 248 -10.79 -39.53 11.60
C LEU A 248 -9.49 -38.89 12.12
N PHE A 249 -9.37 -38.78 13.45
CA PHE A 249 -8.12 -38.46 14.15
C PHE A 249 -7.99 -39.43 15.33
N GLY A 250 -7.61 -40.65 15.00
CA GLY A 250 -7.37 -41.70 15.98
C GLY A 250 -6.66 -42.87 15.32
N LEU A 251 -5.38 -42.66 14.99
CA LEU A 251 -4.26 -43.61 15.17
C LEU A 251 -3.01 -43.09 14.44
N SER A 252 -2.30 -42.18 15.09
CA SER A 252 -0.83 -42.17 15.08
C SER A 252 -0.38 -41.88 16.51
N GLU A 253 -0.44 -42.90 17.35
CA GLU A 253 0.49 -43.00 18.47
C GLU A 253 1.92 -42.97 17.94
N ARG A 254 2.73 -42.01 18.39
CA ARG A 254 4.06 -42.32 18.95
C ARG A 254 4.64 -41.11 19.70
N ARG A 255 4.66 -41.29 21.03
CA ARG A 255 5.78 -41.09 21.96
C ARG A 255 6.50 -39.73 21.96
N GLY A 256 6.42 -39.08 23.12
CA GLY A 256 7.63 -38.86 23.92
C GLY A 256 7.88 -37.42 24.33
N TRP A 257 7.83 -37.19 25.64
CA TRP A 257 8.57 -36.12 26.30
C TRP A 257 10.05 -36.52 26.30
N ARG A 258 10.79 -36.12 25.28
CA ARG A 258 12.25 -36.20 25.28
C ARG A 258 12.84 -34.90 24.76
N MET A 259 13.64 -34.29 25.63
CA MET A 259 14.67 -33.30 25.34
C MET A 259 15.48 -33.64 24.08
N GLY A 260 15.95 -32.60 23.40
CA GLY A 260 17.14 -32.64 22.54
C GLY A 260 16.93 -32.08 21.14
N ASN A 261 17.03 -30.76 20.95
CA ASN A 261 18.30 -30.11 20.60
C ASN A 261 18.00 -28.68 20.15
N TRP A 262 18.27 -27.75 21.06
CA TRP A 262 18.65 -26.40 20.68
C TRP A 262 19.96 -26.50 19.90
N ARG A 263 19.89 -26.35 18.58
CA ARG A 263 21.03 -25.84 17.82
C ARG A 263 20.84 -24.34 17.73
N VAL A 264 21.63 -23.68 18.56
CA VAL A 264 22.02 -22.28 18.47
C VAL A 264 22.53 -22.04 17.05
N ASP A 265 21.92 -21.09 16.35
CA ASP A 265 22.72 -20.10 15.62
C ASP A 265 22.15 -18.73 15.92
N ASN A 266 23.04 -17.92 16.49
CA ASN A 266 22.86 -16.52 16.80
C ASN A 266 22.51 -15.74 15.53
N THR A 267 21.49 -14.90 15.61
CA THR A 267 21.70 -13.47 15.33
C THR A 267 20.61 -12.67 16.02
N GLN A 268 21.10 -12.00 17.06
CA GLN A 268 20.50 -11.03 17.93
C GLN A 268 19.90 -9.86 17.11
N SER A 269 18.62 -9.60 17.30
CA SER A 269 18.01 -8.29 17.12
C SER A 269 16.71 -8.26 17.92
N GLU A 270 16.86 -7.91 19.20
CA GLU A 270 15.77 -7.50 20.09
C GLU A 270 15.13 -6.20 19.59
N GLY A 271 13.80 -6.11 19.66
CA GLY A 271 13.09 -4.83 19.63
C GLY A 271 11.77 -4.87 18.90
N ASP A 272 10.68 -5.04 19.65
CA ASP A 272 9.28 -4.77 19.29
C ASP A 272 8.64 -5.60 18.18
N ASP A 273 8.07 -6.75 18.57
CA ASP A 273 6.94 -7.33 17.83
C ASP A 273 5.89 -7.91 18.80
N GLY A 274 5.22 -6.99 19.49
CA GLY A 274 4.21 -7.27 20.50
C GLY A 274 2.75 -7.22 20.02
N VAL A 275 2.43 -7.26 18.71
CA VAL A 275 1.03 -7.36 18.23
C VAL A 275 0.92 -8.06 16.86
N ALA A 276 1.49 -9.26 16.71
CA ALA A 276 1.35 -10.07 15.48
C ALA A 276 0.86 -11.51 15.72
N MET A 277 0.30 -11.80 16.90
CA MET A 277 -0.08 -13.17 17.30
C MET A 277 -1.56 -13.55 17.11
N ILE A 278 -2.31 -12.89 16.22
CA ILE A 278 -3.66 -13.37 15.86
C ILE A 278 -3.84 -13.30 14.34
N ARG A 279 -3.95 -14.50 13.72
CA ARG A 279 -4.10 -14.82 12.28
C ARG A 279 -2.82 -14.85 11.42
N ARG A 280 -1.97 -15.84 11.68
CA ARG A 280 -1.37 -16.63 10.59
C ARG A 280 -1.86 -18.07 10.72
N GLY A 281 -2.88 -18.41 9.94
CA GLY A 281 -3.15 -19.80 9.61
C GLY A 281 -2.01 -20.28 8.72
N SER A 282 -1.06 -21.01 9.31
CA SER A 282 0.02 -21.71 8.63
C SER A 282 -0.57 -22.85 7.78
N TRP A 283 -1.09 -22.54 6.60
CA TRP A 283 -1.47 -23.54 5.60
C TRP A 283 -0.78 -23.16 4.30
N ASN A 284 0.18 -23.99 3.91
CA ASN A 284 0.93 -23.97 2.65
C ASN A 284 2.15 -23.04 2.57
N ASN A 285 3.19 -23.34 3.35
CA ASN A 285 4.56 -22.94 3.02
C ASN A 285 5.32 -24.17 2.50
N ASN A 286 5.08 -24.50 1.23
CA ASN A 286 5.85 -25.48 0.47
C ASN A 286 6.61 -24.75 -0.66
N GLN A 287 7.31 -23.67 -0.31
CA GLN A 287 8.34 -23.07 -1.15
C GLN A 287 9.65 -23.82 -0.91
N ASN A 288 9.89 -24.88 -1.68
CA ASN A 288 11.23 -25.47 -1.86
C ASN A 288 11.25 -26.31 -3.15
N ASN A 289 10.78 -25.75 -4.27
CA ASN A 289 11.04 -26.35 -5.59
C ASN A 289 11.00 -25.29 -6.71
N PRO A 290 12.15 -24.75 -7.12
CA PRO A 290 12.20 -23.78 -8.21
C PRO A 290 12.46 -24.51 -9.53
N GLN A 291 11.46 -25.16 -10.16
CA GLN A 291 11.59 -25.58 -11.58
C GLN A 291 10.38 -26.16 -12.34
N ARG A 292 9.12 -25.91 -11.97
CA ARG A 292 7.98 -26.40 -12.79
C ARG A 292 6.87 -25.37 -13.02
N SER A 293 6.89 -24.78 -14.22
CA SER A 293 5.75 -24.26 -15.01
C SER A 293 4.72 -23.40 -14.26
N GLU A 294 4.90 -22.07 -14.35
CA GLU A 294 4.17 -21.02 -13.63
C GLU A 294 2.79 -20.60 -14.19
N SER A 295 2.21 -21.28 -15.18
CA SER A 295 1.06 -20.69 -15.91
C SER A 295 -0.36 -21.11 -15.48
N SER A 296 -0.60 -21.74 -14.32
CA SER A 296 -2.00 -22.19 -14.01
C SER A 296 -2.49 -22.21 -12.56
N SER A 297 -1.72 -21.81 -11.55
CA SER A 297 -2.15 -21.91 -10.15
C SER A 297 -2.38 -20.59 -9.40
N SER A 298 -2.30 -19.43 -10.06
CA SER A 298 -2.61 -18.14 -9.43
C SER A 298 -4.12 -17.97 -9.12
N PHE A 299 -4.99 -18.65 -9.86
CA PHE A 299 -6.45 -18.51 -9.75
C PHE A 299 -7.02 -19.07 -8.42
N SER A 300 -6.43 -20.12 -7.85
CA SER A 300 -6.94 -20.74 -6.62
C SER A 300 -6.60 -19.97 -5.35
N ILE A 301 -5.54 -19.15 -5.36
CA ILE A 301 -5.15 -18.34 -4.19
C ILE A 301 -6.08 -17.13 -4.04
N GLN A 302 -6.63 -16.61 -5.15
CA GLN A 302 -7.57 -15.48 -5.12
C GLN A 302 -8.96 -15.87 -4.58
N GLN A 303 -9.37 -17.14 -4.71
CA GLN A 303 -10.67 -17.62 -4.25
C GLN A 303 -10.80 -17.70 -2.71
N GLN A 304 -9.70 -17.69 -1.95
CA GLN A 304 -9.75 -17.80 -0.47
C GLN A 304 -9.51 -16.47 0.27
N ARG A 305 -9.62 -15.32 -0.41
CA ARG A 305 -9.60 -14.02 0.29
C ARG A 305 -10.88 -13.86 1.12
N GLY A 306 -10.74 -13.82 2.45
CA GLY A 306 -11.88 -13.61 3.34
C GLY A 306 -12.58 -12.27 3.07
N LEU A 307 -13.90 -12.19 3.26
CA LEU A 307 -14.72 -11.00 2.99
C LEU A 307 -14.16 -9.72 3.62
N LEU A 308 -13.53 -9.82 4.80
CA LEU A 308 -12.90 -8.68 5.46
C LEU A 308 -11.66 -8.16 4.71
N SER A 309 -10.82 -9.04 4.13
CA SER A 309 -9.70 -8.57 3.30
C SER A 309 -10.20 -7.89 2.03
N VAL A 310 -11.27 -8.43 1.44
CA VAL A 310 -11.93 -7.83 0.26
C VAL A 310 -12.49 -6.45 0.61
N ALA A 311 -13.19 -6.31 1.75
CA ALA A 311 -13.73 -5.03 2.21
C ALA A 311 -12.62 -4.01 2.55
N VAL A 312 -11.52 -4.46 3.16
CA VAL A 312 -10.36 -3.59 3.44
C VAL A 312 -9.71 -3.12 2.14
N GLU A 313 -9.55 -4.01 1.15
CA GLU A 313 -9.02 -3.66 -0.17
C GLU A 313 -9.96 -2.70 -0.93
N PHE A 314 -11.27 -2.90 -0.81
CA PHE A 314 -12.26 -1.98 -1.39
C PHE A 314 -12.17 -0.58 -0.78
N LEU A 315 -12.05 -0.48 0.55
CA LEU A 315 -12.00 0.79 1.26
C LEU A 315 -10.66 1.52 1.10
N PHE A 316 -9.55 0.77 1.11
CA PHE A 316 -8.21 1.34 1.24
C PHE A 316 -7.27 1.05 0.08
N GLY A 317 -7.62 0.12 -0.79
CA GLY A 317 -6.80 -0.28 -1.92
C GLY A 317 -5.98 -1.54 -1.68
N PRO A 318 -5.21 -1.95 -2.70
CA PRO A 318 -4.25 -3.03 -2.56
C PRO A 318 -3.33 -2.78 -1.36
N ASN A 319 -3.12 -3.82 -0.57
CA ASN A 319 -2.07 -3.80 0.44
C ASN A 319 -0.73 -4.05 -0.26
N GLU A 320 -0.13 -3.01 -0.82
CA GLU A 320 1.23 -3.05 -1.36
C GLU A 320 2.26 -3.42 -0.27
N SER A 321 1.88 -3.27 1.01
CA SER A 321 2.73 -3.53 2.18
C SER A 321 2.96 -5.00 2.54
N SER A 322 2.30 -5.98 1.89
CA SER A 322 2.49 -7.39 2.29
C SER A 322 3.74 -8.03 1.72
N ASN A 323 4.36 -7.44 0.68
CA ASN A 323 5.61 -7.93 0.10
C ASN A 323 6.84 -7.10 0.54
N SER A 324 6.62 -6.01 1.28
CA SER A 324 7.68 -5.08 1.74
C SER A 324 7.94 -5.20 3.24
N ALA A 325 7.79 -6.39 3.83
CA ALA A 325 8.10 -6.65 5.24
C ALA A 325 9.62 -6.61 5.48
N GLY A 326 10.15 -5.39 5.44
CA GLY A 326 11.52 -5.01 5.70
C GLY A 326 11.53 -3.49 5.79
N PHE A 327 11.22 -2.97 6.98
CA PHE A 327 11.20 -1.54 7.37
C PHE A 327 12.61 -0.90 7.35
N ARG A 328 13.47 -1.29 6.42
CA ARG A 328 14.55 -0.40 5.99
C ARG A 328 13.96 0.49 4.91
N GLN A 329 14.42 1.74 4.82
CA GLN A 329 14.07 2.74 3.79
C GLN A 329 14.46 2.28 2.36
N GLY A 330 14.08 1.06 1.99
CA GLY A 330 14.22 0.53 0.66
C GLY A 330 13.14 1.14 -0.21
N LEU A 331 13.56 1.62 -1.36
CA LEU A 331 12.73 1.96 -2.50
C LEU A 331 11.60 0.91 -2.63
N SER A 332 10.38 1.37 -2.86
CA SER A 332 9.27 0.47 -3.18
C SER A 332 9.68 -0.47 -4.32
N ALA A 333 9.18 -1.71 -4.36
CA ALA A 333 9.52 -2.65 -5.44
C ALA A 333 9.29 -2.03 -6.83
N GLU A 334 8.26 -1.18 -6.96
CA GLU A 334 7.98 -0.40 -8.16
C GLU A 334 9.09 0.63 -8.48
N GLU A 335 9.60 1.36 -7.48
CA GLU A 335 10.73 2.27 -7.67
C GLU A 335 12.01 1.52 -8.02
N LEU A 336 12.29 0.39 -7.37
CA LEU A 336 13.42 -0.45 -7.71
C LEU A 336 13.33 -0.93 -9.16
N ASP A 337 12.15 -1.34 -9.62
CA ASP A 337 11.94 -1.76 -10.99
C ASP A 337 12.06 -0.59 -11.98
N LYS A 338 11.66 0.63 -11.60
CA LYS A 338 11.95 1.86 -12.38
C LYS A 338 13.45 2.11 -12.52
N TRP A 339 14.22 1.92 -11.45
CA TRP A 339 15.67 2.11 -11.50
C TRP A 339 16.35 1.02 -12.34
N LYS A 340 16.00 -0.25 -12.15
CA LYS A 340 16.48 -1.34 -13.03
C LYS A 340 16.18 -1.07 -14.50
N PHE A 341 14.99 -0.55 -14.77
CA PHE A 341 14.58 -0.16 -16.10
C PHE A 341 15.43 1.00 -16.66
N ARG A 342 15.66 2.05 -15.88
CA ARG A 342 16.57 3.15 -16.29
C ARG A 342 17.98 2.65 -16.58
N ALA A 343 18.50 1.74 -15.75
CA ALA A 343 19.80 1.12 -15.99
C ALA A 343 19.84 0.37 -17.33
N ALA A 344 18.79 -0.41 -17.64
CA ALA A 344 18.64 -1.09 -18.92
C ALA A 344 18.70 -0.14 -20.12
N ILE A 345 18.01 0.99 -20.03
CA ILE A 345 18.02 2.01 -21.07
C ILE A 345 19.39 2.66 -21.21
N ILE A 346 20.02 3.03 -20.10
CA ILE A 346 21.37 3.60 -20.11
C ILE A 346 22.35 2.64 -20.77
N MET A 347 22.24 1.33 -20.54
CA MET A 347 23.01 0.30 -21.24
C MET A 347 22.76 0.31 -22.74
N SER A 348 21.49 0.30 -23.16
CA SER A 348 21.13 0.34 -24.57
C SER A 348 21.62 1.61 -25.27
N LEU A 349 21.47 2.78 -24.65
CA LEU A 349 21.90 4.06 -25.20
C LEU A 349 23.43 4.13 -25.26
N SER A 350 24.13 3.66 -24.22
CA SER A 350 25.60 3.64 -24.19
C SER A 350 26.17 2.73 -25.27
N ALA A 351 25.55 1.57 -25.51
CA ALA A 351 25.94 0.65 -26.58
C ALA A 351 25.69 1.24 -27.98
N ALA A 352 24.60 1.99 -28.16
CA ALA A 352 24.28 2.67 -29.42
C ALA A 352 25.16 3.91 -29.68
N ALA A 353 25.64 4.57 -28.63
CA ALA A 353 26.41 5.80 -28.71
C ALA A 353 27.90 5.61 -29.10
N GLU A 354 28.36 4.38 -29.35
CA GLU A 354 29.74 4.05 -29.78
C GLU A 354 30.85 4.72 -28.94
N GLY A 355 30.63 4.86 -27.62
CA GLY A 355 31.59 5.50 -26.72
C GLY A 355 31.55 7.03 -26.68
N ARG A 356 30.53 7.68 -27.26
CA ARG A 356 30.26 9.11 -27.08
C ARG A 356 29.67 9.45 -25.70
N GLY A 357 29.10 8.45 -25.02
CA GLY A 357 28.34 8.64 -23.79
C GLY A 357 26.87 8.98 -24.07
N VAL A 358 26.05 8.96 -23.03
CA VAL A 358 24.60 9.24 -23.11
C VAL A 358 24.35 10.70 -22.79
N SER A 359 23.65 11.41 -23.67
CA SER A 359 23.32 12.83 -23.46
C SER A 359 22.22 13.00 -22.40
N LEU A 360 22.18 14.14 -21.67
CA LEU A 360 21.05 14.42 -20.77
C LEU A 360 19.73 14.47 -21.54
N ARG A 361 19.77 14.96 -22.77
CA ARG A 361 18.63 15.03 -23.68
C ARG A 361 18.01 13.66 -23.90
N GLU A 362 18.83 12.64 -24.18
CA GLU A 362 18.36 11.25 -24.34
C GLU A 362 17.77 10.66 -23.05
N LEU A 363 18.17 11.17 -21.88
CA LEU A 363 17.64 10.71 -20.59
C LEU A 363 16.31 11.36 -20.20
N LEU A 364 15.90 12.45 -20.85
CA LEU A 364 14.67 13.19 -20.50
C LEU A 364 13.39 12.34 -20.49
N PRO A 365 13.13 11.46 -21.48
CA PRO A 365 11.92 10.62 -21.48
C PRO A 365 11.82 9.72 -20.26
N TYR A 366 12.96 9.34 -19.67
CA TYR A 366 13.06 8.34 -18.61
C TYR A 366 13.00 8.94 -17.20
N THR A 367 12.84 10.26 -17.10
CA THR A 367 12.64 10.97 -15.84
C THR A 367 11.23 10.76 -15.26
N ASP A 368 11.09 10.90 -13.93
CA ASP A 368 9.79 10.76 -13.25
C ASP A 368 8.80 11.87 -13.64
N ASN A 369 9.31 13.06 -13.91
CA ASN A 369 8.54 14.24 -14.29
C ASN A 369 9.14 14.88 -15.54
N PRO A 370 8.88 14.33 -16.73
CA PRO A 370 9.40 14.89 -17.97
C PRO A 370 8.94 16.35 -18.09
N PRO A 371 9.88 17.28 -18.35
CA PRO A 371 9.56 18.70 -18.53
C PRO A 371 8.70 18.91 -19.79
N ALA A 372 8.17 20.11 -19.95
CA ALA A 372 7.39 20.44 -21.15
C ALA A 372 8.27 20.72 -22.37
N SER A 373 9.53 21.10 -22.15
CA SER A 373 10.53 21.42 -23.16
C SER A 373 11.93 21.12 -22.61
N GLU A 374 12.87 20.85 -23.49
CA GLU A 374 14.28 20.57 -23.14
C GLU A 374 14.95 21.75 -22.42
N ASN A 375 14.61 22.97 -22.85
CA ASN A 375 15.15 24.21 -22.28
C ASN A 375 14.57 24.58 -20.91
N HIS A 376 13.65 23.76 -20.36
CA HIS A 376 13.07 24.07 -19.07
C HIS A 376 14.09 23.79 -17.96
N ALA A 377 14.22 24.70 -16.99
CA ALA A 377 15.01 24.52 -15.76
C ALA A 377 14.86 23.16 -15.04
N ALA A 378 13.69 22.51 -15.19
CA ALA A 378 13.41 21.21 -14.59
C ALA A 378 14.07 20.04 -15.34
N ALA A 379 14.41 20.22 -16.62
CA ALA A 379 15.02 19.19 -17.47
C ALA A 379 16.33 18.69 -16.88
N LEU A 380 17.27 19.61 -16.67
CA LEU A 380 18.55 19.34 -16.04
C LEU A 380 18.35 18.78 -14.63
N ARG A 381 17.45 19.36 -13.84
CA ARG A 381 17.19 18.89 -12.47
C ARG A 381 16.75 17.43 -12.41
N GLU A 382 15.85 17.01 -13.29
CA GLU A 382 15.30 15.64 -13.29
C GLU A 382 16.26 14.62 -13.90
N THR A 383 17.01 14.97 -14.95
CA THR A 383 18.02 14.08 -15.55
C THR A 383 19.23 13.91 -14.63
N MET A 384 19.64 14.96 -13.92
CA MET A 384 20.72 14.88 -12.94
C MET A 384 20.41 13.90 -11.81
N LYS A 385 19.14 13.67 -11.44
CA LYS A 385 18.78 12.63 -10.45
C LYS A 385 19.15 11.22 -10.94
N ILE A 386 19.00 10.97 -12.24
CA ILE A 386 19.37 9.69 -12.85
C ILE A 386 20.89 9.54 -12.82
N ILE A 387 21.62 10.60 -13.17
CA ILE A 387 23.09 10.61 -13.15
C ILE A 387 23.66 10.42 -11.76
N THR A 388 23.10 11.11 -10.75
CA THR A 388 23.51 10.93 -9.36
C THR A 388 23.24 9.52 -8.87
N TYR A 389 22.14 8.91 -9.29
CA TYR A 389 21.80 7.56 -8.85
C TYR A 389 22.75 6.50 -9.41
N PHE A 390 23.26 6.73 -10.63
CA PHE A 390 24.12 5.78 -11.34
C PHE A 390 25.60 6.22 -11.45
N ASN A 391 26.01 7.23 -10.67
CA ASN A 391 27.38 7.75 -10.67
C ASN A 391 27.94 8.04 -12.08
N GLY A 392 27.15 8.73 -12.91
CA GLY A 392 27.56 9.07 -14.28
C GLY A 392 28.79 9.98 -14.30
N LYS A 393 29.79 9.64 -15.14
CA LYS A 393 31.04 10.38 -15.35
C LYS A 393 30.98 11.20 -16.63
N PRO A 394 31.58 12.39 -16.70
CA PRO A 394 31.59 13.19 -17.92
C PRO A 394 32.31 12.49 -19.08
N ALA A 395 31.81 12.64 -20.31
CA ALA A 395 32.47 12.11 -21.51
C ALA A 395 33.61 13.02 -21.98
N ASP A 396 34.79 12.44 -22.25
CA ASP A 396 35.98 13.19 -22.70
C ASP A 396 35.83 13.77 -24.12
N ASN A 397 34.93 13.20 -24.92
CA ASN A 397 34.71 13.54 -26.33
C ASN A 397 33.69 14.68 -26.55
N ALA A 398 33.24 15.35 -25.48
CA ALA A 398 32.40 16.52 -25.62
C ALA A 398 33.20 17.60 -26.35
N SER A 399 32.90 17.79 -27.65
CA SER A 399 33.45 18.90 -28.44
C SER A 399 33.29 20.19 -27.63
N SER A 400 34.35 20.97 -27.49
CA SER A 400 34.40 22.22 -26.70
C SER A 400 33.31 23.24 -27.08
N GLU A 401 32.58 23.02 -28.17
CA GLU A 401 31.44 23.80 -28.65
C GLU A 401 30.08 23.38 -28.08
N ALA A 402 29.99 22.27 -27.32
CA ALA A 402 28.77 21.92 -26.59
C ALA A 402 28.61 22.87 -25.39
N THR A 403 28.15 24.09 -25.68
CA THR A 403 27.91 25.19 -24.75
C THR A 403 26.71 24.92 -23.84
N GLY A 404 26.88 23.96 -22.94
CA GLY A 404 26.20 23.93 -21.65
C GLY A 404 24.83 23.27 -21.59
N GLY A 405 24.63 22.55 -20.49
CA GLY A 405 23.32 22.11 -20.02
C GLY A 405 22.93 20.71 -20.49
N ILE A 406 22.05 20.63 -21.50
CA ILE A 406 21.30 19.41 -21.82
C ILE A 406 22.01 18.47 -22.81
N ASP A 407 22.95 18.98 -23.60
CA ASP A 407 23.71 18.18 -24.56
C ASP A 407 24.95 17.51 -23.92
N ALA A 408 25.16 17.75 -22.63
CA ALA A 408 26.22 17.12 -21.84
C ALA A 408 26.08 15.59 -21.87
N CYS A 409 27.17 14.90 -22.20
CA CYS A 409 27.23 13.45 -22.33
C CYS A 409 27.92 12.81 -21.12
N PHE A 410 27.40 11.67 -20.66
CA PHE A 410 27.89 10.94 -19.49
C PHE A 410 28.15 9.46 -19.81
N HIS A 411 29.20 8.90 -19.22
CA HIS A 411 29.51 7.47 -19.18
C HIS A 411 29.08 6.86 -17.84
N PHE A 412 28.66 5.60 -17.86
CA PHE A 412 28.16 4.89 -16.67
C PHE A 412 28.99 3.63 -16.42
N PRO A 413 30.26 3.75 -16.01
CA PRO A 413 31.19 2.63 -15.94
C PRO A 413 30.74 1.54 -14.98
N GLU A 414 30.08 1.88 -13.87
CA GLU A 414 29.57 0.91 -12.89
C GLU A 414 28.49 0.02 -13.49
N ILE A 415 27.52 0.61 -14.21
CA ILE A 415 26.48 -0.16 -14.91
C ILE A 415 27.11 -1.06 -15.98
N MET A 416 28.10 -0.56 -16.73
CA MET A 416 28.78 -1.36 -17.76
C MET A 416 29.59 -2.51 -17.17
N ALA A 417 30.25 -2.31 -16.02
CA ALA A 417 31.01 -3.34 -15.33
C ALA A 417 30.11 -4.45 -14.76
N GLU A 418 28.94 -4.09 -14.22
CA GLU A 418 27.93 -5.06 -13.80
C GLU A 418 27.35 -5.84 -15.00
N MET A 419 27.21 -5.18 -16.16
CA MET A 419 26.79 -5.84 -17.39
C MET A 419 27.81 -6.90 -17.82
N GLU A 420 29.10 -6.56 -17.84
CA GLU A 420 30.17 -7.47 -18.28
C GLU A 420 30.29 -8.76 -17.45
N THR A 421 29.89 -8.69 -16.18
CA THR A 421 29.91 -9.83 -15.26
C THR A 421 28.63 -10.68 -15.31
N GLY A 422 27.54 -10.17 -15.91
CA GLY A 422 26.21 -10.81 -15.97
C GLY A 422 25.60 -10.99 -17.38
N ILE A 423 26.40 -10.80 -18.44
CA ILE A 423 26.00 -10.58 -19.85
C ILE A 423 24.87 -11.48 -20.38
N TYR A 424 24.82 -12.77 -20.02
CA TYR A 424 23.86 -13.69 -20.65
C TYR A 424 22.48 -13.71 -19.99
N ASP A 425 22.38 -13.48 -18.68
CA ASP A 425 21.11 -13.62 -17.95
C ASP A 425 20.36 -12.28 -17.88
N VAL A 426 21.10 -11.18 -17.71
CA VAL A 426 20.52 -9.84 -17.56
C VAL A 426 20.08 -9.28 -18.90
N SER A 427 20.86 -9.46 -19.98
CA SER A 427 20.48 -8.99 -21.32
C SER A 427 19.24 -9.71 -21.85
N GLN A 428 19.14 -11.04 -21.69
CA GLN A 428 17.95 -11.79 -22.06
C GLN A 428 16.73 -11.39 -21.23
N LYS A 429 16.90 -11.17 -19.92
CA LYS A 429 15.81 -10.78 -19.02
C LYS A 429 15.36 -9.32 -19.24
N ILE A 430 16.27 -8.43 -19.60
CA ILE A 430 15.97 -7.04 -19.98
C ILE A 430 15.29 -7.00 -21.35
N MET A 431 15.77 -7.76 -22.33
CA MET A 431 15.09 -7.89 -23.63
C MET A 431 13.73 -8.56 -23.48
N SER A 432 13.57 -9.54 -22.58
CA SER A 432 12.27 -10.16 -22.31
C SER A 432 11.31 -9.21 -21.59
N LEU A 433 11.80 -8.37 -20.67
CA LEU A 433 11.02 -7.31 -20.00
C LEU A 433 10.49 -6.27 -21.00
N GLY A 434 11.16 -6.09 -22.13
CA GLY A 434 10.69 -5.25 -23.24
C GLY A 434 9.54 -5.87 -24.06
N SER A 435 9.25 -7.17 -23.91
CA SER A 435 8.49 -7.92 -24.93
C SER A 435 7.11 -8.49 -24.55
N SER A 436 6.74 -8.74 -23.27
CA SER A 436 5.48 -9.50 -23.00
C SER A 436 4.42 -8.87 -22.08
N ASP A 437 4.76 -8.14 -21.00
CA ASP A 437 3.77 -7.91 -19.92
C ASP A 437 3.28 -6.46 -19.74
N PHE A 438 3.59 -5.59 -20.70
CA PHE A 438 3.50 -4.15 -20.49
C PHE A 438 2.81 -3.36 -21.61
N ALA A 439 2.11 -4.03 -22.54
CA ALA A 439 1.42 -3.38 -23.65
C ALA A 439 0.67 -2.11 -23.21
N ALA A 440 1.03 -0.98 -23.82
CA ALA A 440 0.22 0.22 -23.74
C ALA A 440 -1.14 -0.17 -24.32
N PRO A 441 -2.27 0.01 -23.59
CA PRO A 441 -3.57 -0.22 -24.21
C PRO A 441 -3.63 0.71 -25.42
N LEU A 442 -3.66 0.11 -26.61
CA LEU A 442 -3.70 0.83 -27.87
C LEU A 442 -4.77 1.93 -27.73
N ASN A 443 -4.43 3.13 -28.19
CA ASN A 443 -5.30 4.30 -28.28
C ASN A 443 -6.50 4.09 -29.22
N ASN A 444 -7.15 2.93 -29.18
CA ASN A 444 -8.50 2.80 -29.67
C ASN A 444 -9.36 3.70 -28.78
N GLU A 445 -9.70 4.87 -29.33
CA GLU A 445 -10.58 5.92 -28.83
C GLU A 445 -11.98 5.44 -28.38
N THR A 446 -12.20 4.13 -28.29
CA THR A 446 -13.23 3.53 -27.45
C THR A 446 -12.99 3.96 -26.01
N LYS A 447 -13.51 5.16 -25.69
CA LYS A 447 -13.84 5.72 -24.39
C LYS A 447 -13.37 4.79 -23.28
N ARG A 448 -12.19 5.03 -22.69
CA ARG A 448 -11.71 4.34 -21.49
C ARG A 448 -12.90 4.30 -20.53
N SER A 449 -13.59 3.17 -20.52
CA SER A 449 -14.85 3.07 -19.81
C SER A 449 -14.47 3.24 -18.35
N ILE A 450 -15.19 4.08 -17.61
CA ILE A 450 -14.92 4.34 -16.18
C ILE A 450 -14.78 3.03 -15.39
N THR A 451 -15.34 1.93 -15.92
CA THR A 451 -15.16 0.56 -15.42
C THR A 451 -13.72 0.06 -15.36
N SER A 452 -12.84 0.40 -16.30
CA SER A 452 -11.42 -0.03 -16.27
C SER A 452 -10.62 0.65 -15.16
N LEU A 453 -11.11 1.77 -14.63
CA LEU A 453 -10.52 2.44 -13.48
C LEU A 453 -10.91 1.78 -12.14
N LEU A 454 -12.10 1.16 -12.11
CA LEU A 454 -12.73 0.68 -10.87
C LEU A 454 -12.19 -0.68 -10.42
N TYR A 455 -11.98 -1.60 -11.34
CA TYR A 455 -11.51 -2.96 -11.08
C TYR A 455 -10.56 -3.42 -12.18
N LYS A 456 -9.65 -4.32 -11.83
CA LYS A 456 -8.80 -4.99 -12.81
C LYS A 456 -9.72 -5.81 -13.72
N HIS A 457 -9.69 -5.56 -15.02
CA HIS A 457 -10.36 -6.43 -15.97
C HIS A 457 -9.60 -7.76 -15.96
N ASP A 458 -10.32 -8.87 -15.86
CA ASP A 458 -9.76 -10.20 -16.09
C ASP A 458 -9.52 -10.30 -17.60
N GLU A 459 -8.55 -9.55 -18.11
CA GLU A 459 -8.11 -9.64 -19.49
C GLU A 459 -7.24 -10.89 -19.58
N GLU A 460 -7.72 -11.85 -20.38
CA GLU A 460 -6.91 -12.92 -20.94
C GLU A 460 -5.76 -12.24 -21.68
N ASP A 461 -4.53 -12.64 -21.38
CA ASP A 461 -3.30 -12.07 -21.94
C ASP A 461 -3.28 -12.23 -23.46
N ASP A 462 -3.95 -11.35 -24.20
CA ASP A 462 -3.86 -11.23 -25.66
C ASP A 462 -2.54 -10.51 -26.00
N ALA A 463 -1.42 -11.17 -25.67
CA ALA A 463 -0.05 -10.69 -25.78
C ALA A 463 0.50 -10.59 -27.22
N ASN A 464 -0.36 -10.50 -28.25
CA ASN A 464 0.06 -10.76 -29.63
C ASN A 464 -0.12 -9.63 -30.66
N THR A 465 -0.35 -8.39 -30.26
CA THR A 465 -0.33 -7.25 -31.21
C THR A 465 0.96 -6.44 -31.11
N SER A 466 2.02 -6.96 -31.72
CA SER A 466 3.27 -6.24 -32.00
C SER A 466 3.08 -5.27 -33.18
N SER A 467 2.53 -4.08 -32.94
CA SER A 467 2.71 -2.94 -33.84
C SER A 467 3.80 -2.05 -33.27
N GLY A 468 4.82 -1.72 -34.09
CA GLY A 468 6.11 -1.15 -33.69
C GLY A 468 6.12 0.30 -33.19
N ASP A 469 5.19 0.68 -32.31
CA ASP A 469 5.10 2.02 -31.72
C ASP A 469 5.41 2.00 -30.22
N ILE A 470 6.48 2.72 -29.85
CA ILE A 470 7.00 3.05 -28.51
C ILE A 470 7.11 1.88 -27.52
N PRO A 471 8.32 1.60 -27.00
CA PRO A 471 8.47 0.56 -26.01
C PRO A 471 7.62 0.81 -24.76
N HIS A 472 6.84 -0.20 -24.43
CA HIS A 472 5.83 -0.26 -23.38
C HIS A 472 6.28 0.14 -21.98
N TYR A 473 7.56 -0.02 -21.68
CA TYR A 473 8.18 0.36 -20.42
C TYR A 473 8.23 1.87 -20.18
N LEU A 474 8.05 2.69 -21.23
CA LEU A 474 8.17 4.14 -21.19
C LEU A 474 6.87 4.77 -20.63
N TYR A 475 5.78 4.00 -20.65
CA TYR A 475 4.49 4.39 -20.11
C TYR A 475 4.38 4.07 -18.63
N GLU A 476 4.06 5.09 -17.84
CA GLU A 476 3.59 4.85 -16.48
C GLU A 476 2.21 4.19 -16.51
N LYS A 477 2.07 3.06 -15.80
CA LYS A 477 0.80 2.34 -15.68
C LYS A 477 -0.23 3.20 -14.96
N PRO A 478 -1.50 3.23 -15.43
CA PRO A 478 -2.57 3.86 -14.69
C PRO A 478 -2.77 3.15 -13.35
N LYS A 479 -3.07 3.93 -12.31
CA LYS A 479 -3.38 3.40 -10.98
C LYS A 479 -4.84 2.96 -10.93
N PHE A 480 -5.09 1.79 -10.38
CA PHE A 480 -6.43 1.22 -10.23
C PHE A 480 -6.98 1.44 -8.83
N LEU A 481 -8.31 1.55 -8.70
CA LEU A 481 -8.95 1.63 -7.39
C LEU A 481 -8.75 0.35 -6.60
N THR A 482 -8.94 -0.82 -7.20
CA THR A 482 -8.80 -2.10 -6.49
C THR A 482 -8.27 -3.18 -7.42
N HIS A 483 -7.58 -4.19 -6.86
CA HIS A 483 -7.28 -5.44 -7.59
C HIS A 483 -8.36 -6.50 -7.35
N LEU A 484 -9.53 -6.06 -6.86
CA LEU A 484 -10.68 -6.92 -6.68
C LEU A 484 -11.24 -7.29 -8.04
N SER A 485 -11.67 -8.55 -8.17
CA SER A 485 -12.44 -8.97 -9.33
C SER A 485 -13.76 -8.19 -9.38
N ARG A 486 -14.35 -8.09 -10.58
CA ARG A 486 -15.66 -7.43 -10.77
C ARG A 486 -16.72 -7.98 -9.81
N GLN A 487 -16.73 -9.29 -9.58
CA GLN A 487 -17.67 -9.95 -8.67
C GLN A 487 -17.46 -9.51 -7.22
N GLN A 488 -16.21 -9.50 -6.74
CA GLN A 488 -15.86 -9.06 -5.39
C GLN A 488 -16.19 -7.58 -5.16
N PHE A 489 -15.91 -6.74 -6.15
CA PHE A 489 -16.25 -5.32 -6.12
C PHE A 489 -17.78 -5.11 -5.99
N VAL A 490 -18.57 -5.81 -6.82
CA VAL A 490 -20.04 -5.74 -6.77
C VAL A 490 -20.58 -6.29 -5.44
N GLN A 491 -19.99 -7.36 -4.89
CA GLN A 491 -20.35 -7.90 -3.57
C GLN A 491 -20.09 -6.89 -2.45
N CYS A 492 -18.95 -6.19 -2.46
CA CYS A 492 -18.65 -5.14 -1.47
C CYS A 492 -19.60 -3.94 -1.60
N LEU A 493 -19.88 -3.51 -2.83
CA LEU A 493 -20.84 -2.44 -3.08
C LEU A 493 -22.23 -2.83 -2.57
N PHE A 494 -22.69 -4.05 -2.90
CA PHE A 494 -23.97 -4.57 -2.44
C PHE A 494 -24.03 -4.66 -0.91
N LEU A 495 -23.01 -5.20 -0.27
CA LEU A 495 -22.92 -5.27 1.19
C LEU A 495 -22.97 -3.87 1.83
N GLY A 496 -22.23 -2.91 1.28
CA GLY A 496 -22.28 -1.51 1.71
C GLY A 496 -23.67 -0.90 1.59
N THR A 497 -24.35 -1.15 0.45
CA THR A 497 -25.69 -0.60 0.21
C THR A 497 -26.73 -1.23 1.13
N LEU A 498 -26.66 -2.54 1.37
CA LEU A 498 -27.52 -3.23 2.34
C LEU A 498 -27.29 -2.71 3.75
N ASN A 499 -26.04 -2.51 4.16
CA ASN A 499 -25.72 -1.96 5.48
C ASN A 499 -26.32 -0.54 5.64
N PHE A 500 -26.14 0.31 4.63
CA PHE A 500 -26.67 1.67 4.63
C PHE A 500 -28.21 1.72 4.64
N ILE A 501 -28.87 0.97 3.76
CA ILE A 501 -30.34 0.86 3.73
C ILE A 501 -30.85 0.28 5.04
N GLY A 502 -30.18 -0.74 5.59
CA GLY A 502 -30.50 -1.34 6.88
C GLY A 502 -30.46 -0.32 8.01
N ILE A 503 -29.38 0.46 8.12
CA ILE A 503 -29.24 1.49 9.15
C ILE A 503 -30.30 2.59 8.99
N ILE A 504 -30.58 3.04 7.76
CA ILE A 504 -31.65 4.01 7.50
C ILE A 504 -33.00 3.44 7.90
N SER A 505 -33.30 2.20 7.55
CA SER A 505 -34.58 1.53 7.86
C SER A 505 -34.77 1.36 9.37
N VAL A 506 -33.70 1.00 10.08
CA VAL A 506 -33.70 0.93 11.55
C VAL A 506 -33.94 2.33 12.11
N GLN A 507 -33.21 3.34 11.63
CA GLN A 507 -33.38 4.72 12.09
C GLN A 507 -34.80 5.25 11.86
N SER A 508 -35.38 5.02 10.68
CA SER A 508 -36.75 5.46 10.35
C SER A 508 -37.79 4.75 11.20
N SER A 509 -37.53 3.49 11.59
CA SER A 509 -38.42 2.74 12.48
C SER A 509 -38.46 3.30 13.90
N PHE A 510 -37.42 4.03 14.32
CA PHE A 510 -37.30 4.66 15.65
C PHE A 510 -37.57 6.17 15.67
N MET A 511 -37.85 6.78 14.52
CA MET A 511 -38.26 8.19 14.47
C MET A 511 -39.71 8.37 14.99
N PRO A 512 -40.09 9.58 15.44
CA PRO A 512 -41.45 9.84 15.91
C PRO A 512 -42.49 9.46 14.84
N GLY A 513 -43.48 8.66 15.20
CA GLY A 513 -44.44 8.07 14.24
C GLY A 513 -43.97 6.79 13.52
N GLY A 514 -42.80 6.27 13.87
CA GLY A 514 -42.29 4.98 13.40
C GLY A 514 -42.89 3.78 14.16
N VAL A 515 -42.62 2.57 13.67
CA VAL A 515 -43.16 1.30 14.22
C VAL A 515 -42.74 1.08 15.68
N PHE A 516 -41.55 1.56 16.05
CA PHE A 516 -40.99 1.47 17.39
C PHE A 516 -40.83 2.87 17.98
N ASP A 517 -41.95 3.54 18.26
CA ASP A 517 -41.93 4.88 18.85
C ASP A 517 -41.42 4.84 20.30
N LEU A 518 -40.09 4.82 20.46
CA LEU A 518 -39.39 4.93 21.74
C LEU A 518 -39.48 6.34 22.32
N SER A 519 -39.81 7.35 21.49
CA SER A 519 -39.85 8.74 21.92
C SER A 519 -40.96 8.99 22.92
N ILE A 520 -42.09 8.29 22.78
CA ILE A 520 -43.21 8.34 23.73
C ILE A 520 -42.80 7.73 25.08
N ALA A 521 -42.10 6.59 25.07
CA ALA A 521 -41.63 5.95 26.31
C ALA A 521 -40.58 6.82 27.06
N ALA A 522 -39.67 7.46 26.32
CA ALA A 522 -38.67 8.35 26.89
C ALA A 522 -39.27 9.69 27.37
N ALA A 523 -40.21 10.27 26.63
CA ALA A 523 -40.93 11.48 27.03
C ALA A 523 -41.81 11.23 28.27
N MET A 524 -42.52 10.10 28.34
CA MET A 524 -43.28 9.71 29.52
C MET A 524 -42.40 9.49 30.76
N ALA A 525 -41.18 9.00 30.59
CA ALA A 525 -40.22 8.86 31.69
C ALA A 525 -39.65 10.22 32.16
N ALA A 526 -39.51 11.20 31.26
CA ALA A 526 -39.03 12.54 31.59
C ALA A 526 -40.11 13.38 32.30
N ASP A 527 -41.37 13.31 31.87
CA ASP A 527 -42.49 14.03 32.52
C ASP A 527 -42.83 13.49 33.90
N ALA A 528 -42.63 12.18 34.14
CA ALA A 528 -42.85 11.56 35.45
C ALA A 528 -41.93 12.12 36.56
N ASN A 529 -40.82 12.79 36.20
CA ASN A 529 -39.92 13.45 37.16
C ASN A 529 -40.42 14.81 37.65
N VAL A 530 -41.34 15.45 36.95
CA VAL A 530 -41.81 16.80 37.28
C VAL A 530 -43.04 16.75 38.20
N SER A 531 -43.84 15.68 38.14
CA SER A 531 -44.98 15.48 39.04
C SER A 531 -44.57 14.76 40.33
N GLY A 532 -44.18 15.51 41.36
CA GLY A 532 -43.78 15.03 42.68
C GLY A 532 -44.89 14.36 43.51
N ALA A 533 -45.36 13.19 43.09
CA ALA A 533 -46.35 12.41 43.84
C ALA A 533 -45.67 11.48 44.87
N THR A 534 -45.83 11.84 46.13
CA THR A 534 -45.33 11.18 47.35
C THR A 534 -45.99 9.81 47.60
N GLY A 535 -45.45 8.74 47.03
CA GLY A 535 -45.92 7.37 47.28
C GLY A 535 -44.78 6.35 47.41
N SER A 536 -44.49 5.88 48.63
CA SER A 536 -43.34 5.02 48.96
C SER A 536 -43.29 3.66 48.24
N ARG A 537 -44.41 3.17 47.69
CA ARG A 537 -44.47 1.94 46.87
C ARG A 537 -44.06 2.13 45.41
N ARG A 538 -43.87 3.38 44.94
CA ARG A 538 -43.49 3.68 43.53
C ARG A 538 -41.97 3.65 43.27
N ARG A 539 -41.14 3.62 44.33
CA ARG A 539 -39.66 3.65 44.21
C ARG A 539 -39.04 2.49 43.42
N ARG A 540 -39.67 1.31 43.36
CA ARG A 540 -39.12 0.16 42.59
C ARG A 540 -39.36 0.22 41.08
N ARG A 541 -40.44 0.86 40.61
CA ARG A 541 -40.70 1.04 39.16
C ARG A 541 -39.88 2.20 38.57
N TYR A 542 -39.57 3.20 39.38
CA TYR A 542 -38.76 4.35 38.95
C TYR A 542 -37.37 3.95 38.42
N ASN A 543 -36.73 2.95 39.03
CA ASN A 543 -35.41 2.50 38.58
C ASN A 543 -35.46 1.83 37.19
N SER A 544 -36.48 1.03 36.86
CA SER A 544 -36.55 0.37 35.54
C SER A 544 -36.76 1.37 34.40
N ASP A 545 -37.60 2.38 34.63
CA ASP A 545 -37.93 3.37 33.60
C ASP A 545 -36.74 4.28 33.29
N MET A 546 -35.92 4.61 34.30
CA MET A 546 -34.67 5.33 34.11
C MET A 546 -33.66 4.55 33.26
N TRP A 547 -33.50 3.23 33.49
CA TRP A 547 -32.62 2.40 32.68
C TRP A 547 -33.08 2.27 31.23
N ILE A 548 -34.41 2.22 31.00
CA ILE A 548 -34.99 2.19 29.65
C ILE A 548 -34.75 3.52 28.93
N ALA A 549 -34.99 4.66 29.60
CA ALA A 549 -34.74 5.98 29.04
C ALA A 549 -33.25 6.17 28.70
N PHE A 550 -32.36 5.81 29.63
CA PHE A 550 -30.91 5.87 29.40
C PHE A 550 -30.47 4.95 28.26
N GLY A 551 -30.97 3.70 28.22
CA GLY A 551 -30.70 2.75 27.14
C GLY A 551 -31.17 3.26 25.78
N SER A 552 -32.36 3.83 25.70
CA SER A 552 -32.90 4.42 24.46
C SER A 552 -32.07 5.61 23.97
N ALA A 553 -31.59 6.47 24.87
CA ALA A 553 -30.75 7.60 24.52
C ALA A 553 -29.37 7.15 24.00
N ILE A 554 -28.76 6.15 24.62
CA ILE A 554 -27.52 5.54 24.14
C ILE A 554 -27.73 4.92 22.77
N PHE A 555 -28.82 4.17 22.59
CA PHE A 555 -29.12 3.50 21.32
C PHE A 555 -29.34 4.50 20.17
N LEU A 556 -30.06 5.61 20.40
CA LEU A 556 -30.23 6.67 19.41
C LEU A 556 -28.89 7.35 19.04
N LYS A 557 -28.00 7.57 20.03
CA LYS A 557 -26.65 8.06 19.76
C LYS A 557 -25.84 7.05 18.94
N LEU A 558 -25.94 5.76 19.26
CA LEU A 558 -25.28 4.69 18.53
C LEU A 558 -25.75 4.64 17.06
N LEU A 559 -27.05 4.80 16.80
CA LEU A 559 -27.59 4.87 15.42
C LEU A 559 -27.03 6.04 14.62
N LYS A 560 -26.84 7.21 15.25
CA LYS A 560 -26.18 8.35 14.59
C LYS A 560 -24.74 8.03 14.22
N VAL A 561 -24.00 7.39 15.12
CA VAL A 561 -22.62 6.94 14.88
C VAL A 561 -22.56 5.89 13.77
N LEU A 562 -23.49 4.93 13.77
CA LEU A 562 -23.61 3.90 12.73
C LEU A 562 -23.89 4.50 11.35
N ARG A 563 -24.80 5.49 11.27
CA ARG A 563 -25.07 6.21 10.03
C ARG A 563 -23.84 6.96 9.52
N PHE A 564 -23.07 7.55 10.42
CA PHE A 564 -21.79 8.18 10.07
C PHE A 564 -20.81 7.16 9.47
N TYR A 565 -20.66 5.97 10.06
CA TYR A 565 -19.83 4.90 9.50
C TYR A 565 -20.33 4.41 8.14
N ALA A 566 -21.64 4.27 7.96
CA ALA A 566 -22.24 3.87 6.69
C ALA A 566 -21.97 4.91 5.58
N ASN A 567 -22.02 6.21 5.91
CA ASN A 567 -21.63 7.27 4.99
C ASN A 567 -20.13 7.20 4.65
N ILE A 568 -19.27 6.98 5.64
CA ILE A 568 -17.82 6.85 5.45
C ILE A 568 -17.48 5.69 4.50
N PHE A 569 -18.21 4.57 4.61
CA PHE A 569 -17.99 3.40 3.76
C PHE A 569 -18.09 3.71 2.26
N PHE A 570 -18.94 4.66 1.86
CA PHE A 570 -19.05 5.13 0.47
C PHE A 570 -18.16 6.33 0.17
N LEU A 571 -18.01 7.23 1.15
CA LEU A 571 -17.24 8.45 0.97
C LEU A 571 -15.75 8.16 0.70
N PHE A 572 -15.15 7.19 1.38
CA PHE A 572 -13.74 6.88 1.19
C PHE A 572 -13.40 6.32 -0.20
N PRO A 573 -14.08 5.27 -0.71
CA PRO A 573 -13.88 4.82 -2.09
C PRO A 573 -14.11 5.93 -3.11
N LEU A 574 -15.08 6.83 -2.88
CA LEU A 574 -15.37 7.95 -3.77
C LEU A 574 -14.25 9.00 -3.77
N ILE A 575 -13.78 9.44 -2.59
CA ILE A 575 -12.65 10.38 -2.49
C ILE A 575 -11.40 9.76 -3.15
N ARG A 576 -11.16 8.47 -2.91
CA ARG A 576 -10.03 7.76 -3.50
C ARG A 576 -10.15 7.64 -5.02
N LEU A 577 -11.34 7.36 -5.54
CA LEU A 577 -11.60 7.35 -6.98
C LEU A 577 -11.28 8.71 -7.60
N VAL A 578 -11.68 9.82 -6.97
CA VAL A 578 -11.35 11.18 -7.44
C VAL A 578 -9.84 11.40 -7.44
N ILE A 579 -9.12 11.03 -6.37
CA ILE A 579 -7.66 11.15 -6.31
C ILE A 579 -7.00 10.32 -7.42
N LEU A 580 -7.47 9.10 -7.68
CA LEU A 580 -6.95 8.24 -8.73
C LEU A 580 -7.24 8.79 -10.13
N MET A 581 -8.41 9.39 -10.35
CA MET A 581 -8.72 10.07 -11.61
C MET A 581 -7.74 11.23 -11.86
N ILE A 582 -7.45 12.04 -10.84
CA ILE A 582 -6.48 13.14 -10.93
C ILE A 582 -5.08 12.58 -11.21
N ASN A 583 -4.65 11.56 -10.47
CA ASN A 583 -3.33 10.95 -10.66
C ASN A 583 -3.19 10.33 -12.04
N ASN A 584 -4.21 9.63 -12.53
CA ASN A 584 -4.19 9.03 -13.86
C ASN A 584 -4.22 10.08 -14.97
N TYR A 585 -4.92 11.19 -14.77
CA TYR A 585 -4.84 12.34 -15.67
C TYR A 585 -3.42 12.93 -15.71
N LEU A 586 -2.75 13.06 -14.56
CA LEU A 586 -1.36 13.51 -14.50
C LEU A 586 -0.36 12.51 -15.11
N ILE A 587 -0.59 11.21 -14.93
CA ILE A 587 0.17 10.13 -15.58
C ILE A 587 0.00 10.22 -17.10
N ASP A 588 -1.23 10.34 -17.59
CA ASP A 588 -1.53 10.45 -19.02
C ASP A 588 -0.83 11.68 -19.62
N ARG A 589 -0.88 12.83 -18.95
CA ARG A 589 -0.16 14.04 -19.35
C ARG A 589 1.36 13.84 -19.36
N ARG A 590 1.93 13.10 -18.40
CA ARG A 590 3.37 12.80 -18.39
C ARG A 590 3.74 11.84 -19.51
N ASN A 591 2.95 10.80 -19.74
CA ASN A 591 3.14 9.87 -20.86
C ASN A 591 3.08 10.61 -22.20
N GLN A 592 2.13 11.53 -22.40
CA GLN A 592 2.07 12.38 -23.60
C GLN A 592 3.34 13.21 -23.81
N ARG A 593 3.94 13.76 -22.74
CA ARG A 593 5.23 14.45 -22.84
C ARG A 593 6.39 13.52 -23.15
N ARG A 594 6.40 12.32 -22.60
CA ARG A 594 7.43 11.32 -22.95
C ARG A 594 7.36 10.96 -24.42
N LEU A 595 6.14 10.84 -24.96
CA LEU A 595 5.93 10.57 -26.37
C LEU A 595 6.48 11.66 -27.26
N SER A 596 6.26 12.94 -26.93
CA SER A 596 6.81 14.03 -27.75
C SER A 596 8.33 13.97 -27.86
N TYR A 597 9.04 13.52 -26.82
CA TYR A 597 10.50 13.35 -26.86
C TYR A 597 10.98 12.13 -27.64
N VAL A 598 10.12 11.14 -27.87
CA VAL A 598 10.47 9.92 -28.62
C VAL A 598 10.12 10.06 -30.11
N THR A 599 9.14 10.90 -30.44
CA THR A 599 8.69 11.13 -31.82
C THR A 599 9.46 12.22 -32.56
N GLU A 600 10.13 13.11 -31.82
CA GLU A 600 11.09 14.08 -32.37
C GLU A 600 12.43 13.41 -32.67
#